data_AF-A0A6N9S5A2-F1
#
_entry.id   AF-A0A6N9S5A2-F1
#
_cell.length_a   1.000
_cell.length_b   1.000
_cell.length_c   1.000
_cell.angle_alpha   90.00
_cell.angle_beta   90.00
_cell.angle_gamma   90.00
#
_symmetry.space_group_name_H-M   'P 1'
#
loop_
_entity.id
_entity.type
_entity.pdbx_description
1 polymer ?
#
loop_
_entity_poly.entity_id
_entity_poly.type
_entity_poly.pdbx_seq_one_letter_code
_entity_poly.pdbx_strand_id
1 'polypeptide(L)' 'KAANGEDIALSLSIGAAMFNGHPDYERLIQIADEALYIAKRRGRNRVELCKASL' A
#
# COMPACT_ATOMS: atom_id res chain seq x y z
N LYS A 1 6.55 21.33 7.63
CA LYS A 1 6.92 22.68 7.13
C LYS A 1 8.32 22.58 6.52
N ALA A 2 8.56 23.17 5.37
CA ALA A 2 9.91 23.29 4.79
C ALA A 2 10.72 24.37 5.55
N ALA A 3 12.03 24.46 5.29
CA ALA A 3 12.92 25.40 5.97
C ALA A 3 12.52 26.88 5.77
N ASN A 4 11.77 27.17 4.70
CA ASN A 4 11.21 28.49 4.38
C ASN A 4 9.81 28.75 4.99
N GLY A 5 9.27 27.83 5.81
CA GLY A 5 7.97 27.98 6.45
C GLY A 5 6.75 27.53 5.61
N GLU A 6 6.96 27.05 4.37
CA GLU A 6 5.87 26.52 3.54
C GLU A 6 5.37 25.14 4.02
N ASP A 7 4.11 24.83 3.70
CA ASP A 7 3.56 23.50 3.94
C ASP A 7 4.12 22.48 2.94
N ILE A 8 4.48 21.31 3.47
CA ILE A 8 4.94 20.18 2.65
C ILE A 8 3.73 19.30 2.38
N ALA A 9 3.27 19.26 1.13
CA ALA A 9 2.26 18.31 0.71
C ALA A 9 2.84 16.89 0.76
N LEU A 10 2.38 16.10 1.74
CA LEU A 10 2.79 14.71 1.94
C LEU A 10 1.57 13.80 1.90
N SER A 11 1.73 12.65 1.25
CA SER A 11 0.72 11.59 1.23
C SER A 11 1.39 10.22 1.27
N LEU A 12 0.60 9.20 1.55
CA LEU A 12 1.03 7.81 1.56
C LEU A 12 0.23 7.00 0.54
N SER A 13 0.87 5.98 -0.04
CA SER A 13 0.16 4.91 -0.74
C SER A 13 0.26 3.67 0.12
N ILE A 14 -0.82 2.92 0.25
CA ILE A 14 -0.90 1.77 1.16
C ILE A 14 -1.45 0.57 0.37
N GLY A 15 -0.78 -0.56 0.49
CA GLY A 15 -1.29 -1.85 0.05
C GLY A 15 -1.72 -2.67 1.26
N ALA A 16 -2.92 -3.24 1.21
CA ALA A 16 -3.47 -4.08 2.27
C ALA A 16 -3.74 -5.49 1.74
N ALA A 17 -3.54 -6.49 2.60
CA ALA A 17 -3.84 -7.88 2.31
C ALA A 17 -4.40 -8.58 3.55
N MET A 18 -5.29 -9.55 3.35
CA MET A 18 -5.86 -10.35 4.43
C MET A 18 -5.01 -11.61 4.62
N PHE A 19 -4.65 -11.92 5.87
CA PHE A 19 -4.05 -13.20 6.20
C PHE A 19 -5.05 -14.34 5.93
N ASN A 20 -4.61 -15.37 5.23
CA ASN A 20 -5.46 -16.47 4.76
C ASN A 20 -5.12 -17.83 5.38
N GLY A 21 -4.31 -17.86 6.45
CA GLY A 21 -3.89 -19.09 7.11
C GLY A 21 -2.64 -19.76 6.52
N HIS A 22 -2.03 -19.19 5.48
CA HIS A 22 -0.78 -19.71 4.93
C HIS A 22 0.37 -19.56 5.94
N PRO A 23 1.19 -20.59 6.20
CA PRO A 23 2.23 -20.54 7.24
C PRO A 23 3.41 -19.61 6.89
N ASP A 24 3.62 -19.36 5.60
CA ASP A 24 4.64 -18.42 5.12
C ASP A 24 4.09 -16.98 5.11
N TYR A 25 4.69 -16.14 5.95
CA TYR A 25 4.34 -14.72 6.09
C TYR A 25 4.87 -13.86 4.94
N GLU A 26 5.93 -14.27 4.23
CA GLU A 26 6.49 -13.52 3.11
C GLU A 26 5.45 -13.41 1.99
N ARG A 27 4.63 -14.45 1.81
CA ARG A 27 3.50 -14.42 0.89
C ARG A 27 2.49 -13.32 1.21
N LEU A 28 2.16 -13.11 2.48
CA LEU A 28 1.24 -12.04 2.88
C LEU A 28 1.86 -10.66 2.56
N ILE A 29 3.16 -10.50 2.82
CA ILE A 29 3.90 -9.27 2.51
C ILE A 29 3.92 -9.01 1.01
N GLN A 30 4.22 -10.02 0.19
CA GLN A 30 4.22 -9.91 -1.27
C GLN A 30 2.86 -9.46 -1.82
N ILE A 31 1.77 -10.05 -1.31
CA ILE A 31 0.41 -9.69 -1.71
C ILE A 31 0.08 -8.23 -1.32
N ALA A 32 0.51 -7.80 -0.13
CA ALA A 32 0.35 -6.41 0.29
C ALA A 32 1.19 -5.44 -0.56
N ASP A 33 2.41 -5.83 -0.95
CA ASP A 33 3.28 -5.03 -1.81
C ASP A 33 2.73 -4.91 -3.24
N GLU A 34 2.14 -5.97 -3.80
CA GLU A 34 1.42 -5.90 -5.07
C GLU A 34 0.26 -4.88 -5.03
N ALA A 35 -0.53 -4.90 -3.95
CA ALA A 35 -1.58 -3.90 -3.75
C ALA A 35 -1.01 -2.48 -3.61
N LEU A 36 0.12 -2.32 -2.91
CA LEU A 36 0.83 -1.04 -2.79
C LEU A 36 1.33 -0.55 -4.15
N TYR A 37 1.84 -1.45 -5.00
CA TYR A 37 2.25 -1.14 -6.35
C TYR A 37 1.06 -0.63 -7.18
N ILE A 38 -0.10 -1.27 -7.09
CA ILE A 38 -1.34 -0.82 -7.73
C ILE A 38 -1.73 0.58 -7.23
N ALA A 39 -1.66 0.83 -5.92
CA ALA A 39 -1.96 2.14 -5.33
C ALA A 39 -1.07 3.24 -5.92
N LYS A 40 0.24 2.97 -6.05
CA LYS A 40 1.21 3.89 -6.68
C LYS A 40 0.88 4.13 -8.17
N ARG A 41 0.55 3.08 -8.92
CA ARG A 41 0.21 3.17 -10.36
C ARG A 41 -1.09 3.91 -10.63
N ARG A 42 -2.05 3.86 -9.72
CA ARG A 42 -3.36 4.53 -9.83
C ARG A 42 -3.37 5.98 -9.35
N GLY A 43 -2.20 6.58 -9.14
CA GLY A 43 -2.08 8.00 -8.80
C GLY A 43 -1.65 8.31 -7.36
N ARG A 44 -1.20 7.31 -6.59
CA ARG A 44 -0.77 7.46 -5.18
C ARG A 44 -1.91 7.99 -4.28
N ASN A 45 -1.58 8.42 -3.07
CA ASN A 45 -2.51 8.96 -2.06
C ASN A 45 -3.80 8.12 -1.90
N ARG A 46 -3.64 6.81 -1.77
CA ARG A 46 -4.76 5.86 -1.70
C ARG A 46 -4.37 4.54 -1.05
N VAL A 47 -5.40 3.81 -0.69
CA VAL A 47 -5.32 2.43 -0.21
C VAL A 47 -5.86 1.51 -1.29
N GLU A 48 -5.15 0.43 -1.58
CA GLU A 48 -5.65 -0.68 -2.38
C GLU A 48 -5.63 -1.95 -1.52
N LEU A 49 -6.73 -2.69 -1.55
CA LEU A 49 -6.85 -3.99 -0.90
C LEU A 49 -6.64 -5.07 -1.97
N CYS A 50 -5.78 -6.05 -1.69
CA CYS A 50 -5.68 -7.22 -2.55
C CYS A 50 -7.04 -7.93 -2.59
N LYS A 51 -7.56 -8.10 -3.80
CA LYS A 51 -8.73 -8.92 -4.05
C LYS A 51 -8.23 -10.35 -4.15
N ALA A 52 -8.44 -11.15 -3.11
CA ALA A 52 -8.38 -12.59 -3.27
C ALA A 52 -9.43 -12.97 -4.33
N SER A 53 -8.98 -13.48 -5.48
CA SER A 53 -9.88 -14.20 -6.37
C SER A 53 -10.38 -15.41 -5.59
N LEU A 54 -11.68 -15.43 -5.28
CA LEU A 54 -12.38 -16.60 -4.74
C LEU A 54 -12.32 -17.76 -5.73
#